data_AF-A0A081BUJ7-F1
#
_entry.id   AF-A0A081BUJ7-F1
#
_cell.length_a   1.000
_cell.length_b   1.000
_cell.length_c   1.000
_cell.angle_alpha   90.00
_cell.angle_beta   90.00
_cell.angle_gamma   90.00
#
_symmetry.space_group_name_H-M   'P 1'
#
loop_
_entity.id
_entity.type
_entity.pdbx_description
1 polymer ?
#
loop_
_entity_poly.entity_id
_entity_poly.type
_entity_poly.pdbx_seq_one_letter_code
_entity_poly.pdbx_strand_id
1 'polypeptide(L)' 'MLNIHLPEHDMQTINRERFEYPCPVVQKQLHALYLKGKQYRHQTIAEILDIHPNSVTTYLRMDQTDGNG' A
#
# COMPACT_ATOMS: atom_id res chain seq x y z
N MET A 1 2.39 -0.18 14.65
CA MET A 1 3.25 0.25 13.54
C MET A 1 3.66 -0.99 12.77
N LEU A 2 3.31 -1.12 11.49
CA LEU A 2 3.82 -2.19 10.63
C LEU A 2 5.11 -1.67 9.99
N ASN A 3 6.20 -2.44 10.02
CA ASN A 3 7.44 -2.10 9.32
C ASN A 3 7.57 -3.02 8.12
N ILE A 4 7.13 -2.55 6.96
CA ILE A 4 7.22 -3.29 5.71
C ILE A 4 8.52 -2.88 5.03
N HIS A 5 9.41 -3.84 4.80
CA HIS A 5 10.61 -3.64 4.01
C HIS A 5 10.35 -4.21 2.62
N LEU A 6 10.21 -3.33 1.62
CA LEU A 6 10.00 -3.70 0.23
C LEU A 6 11.34 -3.54 -0.52
N PRO A 7 11.85 -4.60 -1.18
CA PRO A 7 13.02 -4.47 -2.04
C PRO A 7 12.72 -3.56 -3.24
N GLU A 8 13.76 -2.97 -3.84
CA GLU A 8 13.61 -1.97 -4.91
C GLU A 8 12.88 -2.51 -6.16
N HIS A 9 13.05 -3.78 -6.47
CA HIS A 9 12.34 -4.44 -7.57
C HIS A 9 10.82 -4.44 -7.35
N ASP A 10 10.37 -4.84 -6.17
CA ASP A 10 8.95 -4.83 -5.79
C ASP A 10 8.39 -3.41 -5.77
N MET A 11 9.18 -2.42 -5.33
CA MET A 11 8.81 -1.01 -5.38
C MET A 11 8.51 -0.52 -6.80
N GLN A 12 9.24 -1.00 -7.82
CA GLN A 12 8.99 -0.64 -9.22
C GLN A 12 7.70 -1.27 -9.74
N THR A 13 7.47 -2.55 -9.43
CA THR A 13 6.24 -3.27 -9.78
C THR A 13 5.02 -2.59 -9.16
N ILE A 14 5.04 -2.32 -7.85
CA ILE A 14 3.94 -1.63 -7.14
C ILE A 14 3.71 -0.23 -7.71
N ASN A 15 4.77 0.50 -8.05
CA ASN A 15 4.64 1.83 -8.66
C ASN A 15 3.93 1.81 -10.01
N ARG A 16 4.10 0.74 -10.77
CA ARG A 16 3.43 0.53 -12.04
C ARG A 16 1.98 0.11 -11.82
N GLU A 17 1.78 -0.95 -11.03
CA GLU A 17 0.45 -1.53 -10.79
C GLU A 17 -0.52 -0.58 -10.09
N ARG A 18 -0.05 0.34 -9.24
CA ARG A 18 -0.92 1.33 -8.56
C ARG A 18 -1.71 2.24 -9.52
N PHE A 19 -1.37 2.28 -10.80
CA PHE A 19 -2.08 3.03 -11.84
C PHE A 19 -2.77 2.15 -12.88
N GLU A 20 -2.31 0.91 -13.06
CA GLU A 20 -2.79 0.02 -14.13
C GLU A 20 -3.72 -1.09 -13.64
N TYR A 21 -3.76 -1.37 -12.34
CA TYR A 21 -4.55 -2.47 -11.80
C TYR A 21 -6.06 -2.24 -12.01
N PRO A 22 -6.85 -3.22 -12.49
CA PRO A 22 -8.23 -2.99 -12.93
C PRO A 22 -9.22 -2.64 -11.80
N CYS A 23 -8.90 -3.00 -10.55
CA CYS A 23 -9.72 -2.70 -9.38
C CYS A 23 -9.24 -1.42 -8.66
N PRO A 24 -10.08 -0.36 -8.55
CA PRO A 24 -9.68 0.89 -7.90
C PRO A 24 -9.42 0.74 -6.39
N VAL A 25 -10.04 -0.25 -5.74
CA VAL A 25 -9.75 -0.58 -4.34
C VAL A 25 -8.33 -1.11 -4.19
N VAL A 26 -7.91 -2.01 -5.08
CA VAL A 26 -6.56 -2.57 -5.09
C VAL A 26 -5.53 -1.51 -5.51
N GLN A 27 -5.85 -0.63 -6.47
CA GLN A 27 -4.98 0.51 -6.77
C GLN A 27 -4.68 1.37 -5.54
N LYS A 28 -5.69 1.68 -4.71
CA LYS A 28 -5.49 2.43 -3.45
C LYS A 28 -4.65 1.66 -2.43
N GLN A 29 -4.80 0.34 -2.36
CA GLN A 29 -3.98 -0.52 -1.50
C GLN A 29 -2.50 -0.51 -1.94
N LEU A 30 -2.25 -0.69 -3.24
CA LEU A 30 -0.92 -0.59 -3.84
C LEU A 30 -0.31 0.80 -3.63
N HIS A 31 -1.13 1.85 -3.68
CA HIS A 31 -0.69 3.21 -3.37
C HIS A 31 -0.26 3.36 -1.90
N ALA A 32 -1.03 2.79 -0.96
CA ALA A 32 -0.68 2.77 0.45
C ALA A 32 0.62 1.97 0.70
N LEU A 33 0.78 0.83 0.02
CA LEU A 33 1.95 -0.04 0.09
C LEU A 33 3.21 0.67 -0.46
N TYR A 34 3.09 1.35 -1.60
CA TYR A 34 4.15 2.16 -2.19
C TYR A 34 4.64 3.25 -1.23
N LEU A 35 3.71 4.03 -0.67
CA LEU A 35 4.05 5.08 0.29
C LEU A 35 4.66 4.50 1.57
N LYS A 36 4.21 3.30 1.98
CA LYS A 36 4.79 2.62 3.13
C LYS A 36 6.23 2.18 2.87
N GLY A 37 6.52 1.64 1.69
CA GLY A 37 7.89 1.30 1.26
C GLY A 37 8.81 2.51 1.15
N LYS A 38 8.26 3.69 0.81
CA LYS A 38 8.96 4.99 0.90
C LYS A 38 9.10 5.54 2.33
N GLN A 39 8.72 4.77 3.35
CA GLN A 39 8.80 5.09 4.77
C GLN A 39 7.93 6.27 5.23
N TYR A 40 6.86 6.61 4.50
CA TYR A 40 5.88 7.59 4.99
C TYR A 40 5.18 7.09 6.27
N ARG A 41 4.87 8.03 7.18
CA ARG A 41 4.10 7.73 8.40
C ARG A 41 2.64 7.45 8.05
N HIS A 42 1.99 6.54 8.78
CA HIS A 42 0.59 6.17 8.51
C HIS A 42 -0.38 7.35 8.43
N GLN A 43 -0.19 8.37 9.26
CA GLN A 43 -1.01 9.58 9.24
C GLN A 43 -0.89 10.31 7.89
N THR A 44 0.35 10.55 7.43
CA THR A 44 0.63 11.10 6.10
C THR A 44 0.02 10.26 4.98
N ILE A 45 0.11 8.93 5.07
CA ILE A 45 -0.48 8.03 4.05
C ILE A 45 -2.00 8.18 4.02
N ALA A 46 -2.64 8.26 5.19
CA ALA A 46 -4.07 8.49 5.30
C ALA A 46 -4.50 9.84 4.71
N GLU A 47 -3.74 10.90 4.96
CA GLU A 47 -3.98 12.22 4.37
C GLU A 47 -3.81 12.21 2.85
N ILE A 48 -2.75 11.57 2.32
CA ILE A 48 -2.50 11.48 0.87
C ILE A 48 -3.62 10.71 0.16
N LEU A 49 -4.13 9.64 0.78
CA LEU A 49 -5.14 8.76 0.18
C LEU A 49 -6.57 9.15 0.51
N ASP A 50 -6.78 10.21 1.30
CA ASP A 50 -8.08 10.65 1.81
C ASP A 50 -8.86 9.50 2.48
N ILE A 51 -8.18 8.79 3.40
CA ILE A 51 -8.76 7.68 4.16
C ILE A 51 -8.53 7.83 5.64
N HIS A 52 -9.34 7.14 6.44
CA HIS A 52 -9.11 7.08 7.88
C HIS A 52 -7.77 6.36 8.20
N PRO A 53 -6.96 6.83 9.17
CA PRO A 53 -5.68 6.23 9.53
C PRO A 53 -5.76 4.74 9.91
N ASN A 54 -6.88 4.28 10.47
CA ASN A 54 -7.07 2.85 10.72
C ASN A 54 -7.20 2.03 9.42
N SER A 55 -7.79 2.60 8.36
CA SER A 55 -7.95 1.94 7.06
C SER A 55 -6.61 1.66 6.39
N VAL A 56 -5.58 2.48 6.65
CA VAL A 56 -4.20 2.23 6.20
C VAL A 56 -3.70 0.87 6.70
N THR A 57 -4.00 0.52 7.96
CA THR A 57 -3.56 -0.78 8.51
C THR A 57 -4.28 -1.95 7.83
N THR A 58 -5.57 -1.79 7.53
CA THR A 58 -6.34 -2.80 6.79
C THR A 58 -5.78 -3.02 5.39
N TYR A 59 -5.46 -1.93 4.68
CA TYR A 59 -4.92 -2.01 3.32
C TYR A 59 -3.54 -2.66 3.28
N LEU A 60 -2.69 -2.35 4.25
CA LEU A 60 -1.36 -2.95 4.37
C LEU A 60 -1.40 -4.43 4.82
N ARG A 61 -2.49 -4.87 5.49
CA ARG A 61 -2.66 -6.27 5.91
C ARG A 61 -3.24 -7.15 4.81
N MET A 62 -4.16 -6.62 4.00
CA MET A 62 -4.82 -7.39 2.94
C MET A 62 -3.79 -7.97 1.95
N ASP A 63 -2.79 -7.18 1.57
CA ASP A 63 -1.67 -7.60 0.71
C ASP A 63 -0.84 -8.76 1.30
N GLN A 64 -0.78 -8.90 2.63
CA GLN A 64 -0.07 -10.03 3.27
C GLN A 64 -0.90 -11.32 3.30
N THR A 65 -2.20 -11.25 3.07
CA THR A 65 -3.13 -12.39 3.12
C THR A 65 -3.44 -12.98 1.75
N ASP A 66 -3.16 -12.27 0.65
CA ASP A 66 -3.38 -12.77 -0.71
C ASP A 66 -2.23 -13.66 -1.23
N GLY A 67 -1.18 -13.88 -0.43
CA GLY A 67 -0.11 -14.85 -0.69
C GLY A 67 -0.44 -16.30 -0.30
N ASN A 68 -1.67 -16.60 0.15
CA ASN A 68 -2.08 -17.96 0.51
C ASN A 68 -3.59 -18.16 0.30
N GLY A 69 -3.99 -18.45 -0.94
CA GLY A 69 -5.34 -18.84 -1.33
C GLY A 69 -5.32 -19.64 -2.63
#